data_AF-A0A8C6NMV4-F1
#
_entry.id   AF-A0A8C6NMV4-F1
#
_cell.length_a   1.000
_cell.length_b   1.000
_cell.length_c   1.000
_cell.angle_alpha   90.00
_cell.angle_beta   90.00
_cell.angle_gamma   90.00
#
_symmetry.space_group_name_H-M   'P 1'
#
loop_
_entity.id
_entity.type
_entity.pdbx_description
1 polymer ?
#
loop_
_entity_poly.entity_id
_entity_poly.type
_entity_poly.pdbx_seq_one_letter_code
_entity_poly.pdbx_strand_id
1 'polypeptide(L)'
;FLLVLIQLQLELELLKMEERSADVSHDFHLDQKNKRLQLFACHLLDLLREQRTLRQRLMRPLARTNLPVPAHMQRSVELMMDFVACLEEKLRSAQIQTTTADSLTLLVSYISRLFSDYLNNRYIKCEGLCSEFVAVQKGCHRAQY
;
A
#
# COMPACT_ATOMS: atom_id res chain seq x y z
N PHE A 1 -5.91 -24.33 -46.86
CA PHE A 1 -5.62 -22.90 -46.61
C PHE A 1 -6.27 -22.38 -45.33
N LEU A 2 -7.61 -22.35 -45.21
CA LEU A 2 -8.28 -21.82 -44.01
C LEU A 2 -7.90 -22.56 -42.70
N LEU A 3 -7.80 -23.88 -42.76
CA LEU A 3 -7.47 -24.74 -41.61
C LEU A 3 -6.04 -24.48 -41.08
N VAL A 4 -5.10 -24.18 -42.00
CA VAL A 4 -3.71 -23.86 -41.68
C VAL A 4 -3.60 -22.46 -41.04
N LEU A 5 -4.40 -21.50 -41.50
CA LEU A 5 -4.48 -20.16 -40.90
C LEU A 5 -5.00 -20.20 -39.45
N ILE A 6 -6.05 -20.98 -39.20
CA ILE A 6 -6.60 -21.17 -37.85
C ILE A 6 -5.57 -21.82 -36.92
N GLN A 7 -4.86 -22.84 -37.41
CA GLN A 7 -3.80 -23.49 -36.64
C GLN A 7 -2.68 -22.52 -36.26
N LEU A 8 -2.17 -21.74 -37.22
CA LEU A 8 -1.11 -20.75 -36.96
C LEU A 8 -1.57 -19.65 -35.98
N GLN A 9 -2.84 -19.24 -36.05
CA GLN A 9 -3.38 -18.26 -35.12
C GLN A 9 -3.47 -18.81 -33.69
N LEU A 10 -3.87 -20.07 -33.53
CA LEU A 10 -3.88 -20.75 -32.23
C LEU A 10 -2.49 -20.91 -31.64
N GLU A 11 -1.50 -21.33 -32.44
CA GLU A 11 -0.10 -21.41 -32.01
C GLU A 11 0.45 -20.06 -31.55
N LEU A 12 0.11 -18.99 -32.27
CA LEU A 12 0.53 -17.63 -31.90
C LEU A 12 -0.15 -17.12 -30.62
N GLU A 13 -1.41 -17.45 -30.39
CA GLU A 13 -2.08 -17.12 -29.13
C GLU A 13 -1.50 -17.91 -27.95
N LEU A 14 -1.14 -19.19 -28.16
CA LEU A 14 -0.50 -20.02 -27.14
C LEU A 14 0.86 -19.44 -26.74
N LEU A 15 1.71 -19.06 -27.70
CA LEU A 15 2.99 -18.42 -27.43
C LEU A 15 2.84 -17.09 -26.69
N LYS A 16 1.85 -16.27 -27.06
CA LYS A 16 1.55 -15.02 -26.34
C LYS A 16 1.08 -15.27 -24.91
N MET A 17 0.34 -16.34 -24.68
CA MET A 17 -0.11 -16.72 -23.33
C MET A 17 1.08 -17.19 -22.48
N GLU A 18 1.98 -17.99 -23.05
CA GLU A 18 3.21 -18.44 -22.39
C GLU A 18 4.11 -17.25 -22.04
N GLU A 19 4.31 -16.31 -22.96
CA GLU A 19 5.09 -15.09 -22.70
C GLU A 19 4.51 -14.28 -21.54
N ARG A 20 3.19 -14.08 -21.52
CA ARG A 20 2.50 -13.33 -20.45
C ARG A 20 2.53 -14.01 -19.09
N SER A 21 2.72 -15.33 -19.05
CA SER A 21 2.72 -16.11 -17.81
C SER A 21 4.12 -16.56 -17.38
N ALA A 22 5.14 -16.33 -18.21
CA ALA A 22 6.51 -16.78 -17.97
C ALA A 22 7.09 -16.29 -16.64
N ASP A 23 6.68 -15.11 -16.16
CA ASP A 23 7.19 -14.54 -14.91
C ASP A 23 6.70 -15.27 -13.64
N VAL A 24 5.66 -16.10 -13.77
CA VAL A 24 5.07 -16.92 -12.69
C VAL A 24 5.13 -18.43 -12.95
N SER A 25 5.39 -18.86 -14.19
CA SER A 25 5.47 -20.27 -14.55
C SER A 25 6.90 -20.74 -14.81
N HIS A 26 7.81 -19.85 -15.22
CA HIS A 26 9.13 -20.24 -15.70
C HIS A 26 10.19 -20.15 -14.59
N ASP A 27 10.89 -21.26 -14.37
CA ASP A 27 11.95 -21.39 -13.36
C ASP A 27 12.97 -20.26 -13.37
N PHE A 28 13.37 -19.74 -14.53
CA PHE A 28 14.31 -18.62 -14.63
C PHE A 28 13.83 -17.37 -13.86
N HIS A 29 12.56 -16.99 -14.05
CA HIS A 29 11.98 -15.82 -13.38
C HIS A 29 11.66 -16.10 -11.91
N LEU A 30 11.20 -17.32 -11.61
CA LEU A 30 10.89 -17.78 -10.27
C LEU A 30 12.15 -17.87 -9.41
N ASP A 31 13.25 -18.39 -9.93
CA ASP A 31 14.54 -18.49 -9.23
C ASP A 31 15.07 -17.12 -8.83
N GLN A 32 14.97 -16.14 -9.74
CA GLN A 32 15.37 -14.77 -9.42
C GLN A 32 14.49 -14.16 -8.32
N LYS A 33 13.17 -14.36 -8.38
CA LYS A 33 12.23 -13.93 -7.33
C LYS A 33 12.52 -14.62 -6.00
N ASN A 34 12.75 -15.94 -6.02
CA ASN A 34 13.07 -16.76 -4.84
C ASN A 34 14.37 -16.34 -4.19
N LYS A 35 15.44 -16.11 -4.97
CA LYS A 35 16.73 -15.63 -4.43
C LYS A 35 16.58 -14.29 -3.71
N ARG A 36 15.81 -13.35 -4.26
CA ARG A 36 15.53 -12.06 -3.59
C ARG A 36 14.75 -12.25 -2.29
N LEU A 37 13.72 -13.09 -2.30
CA LEU A 37 12.95 -13.40 -1.10
C LEU A 37 13.80 -14.08 -0.02
N GLN A 38 14.67 -15.01 -0.41
CA GLN A 38 15.60 -15.67 0.49
C GLN A 38 16.58 -14.68 1.13
N LEU A 39 17.19 -13.79 0.34
CA LEU A 39 18.08 -12.75 0.86
C LEU A 39 17.37 -11.84 1.86
N PHE A 40 16.14 -11.42 1.53
CA PHE A 40 15.33 -10.61 2.42
C PHE A 40 14.98 -11.35 3.72
N ALA A 41 14.60 -12.63 3.62
CA ALA A 41 14.31 -13.46 4.77
C ALA A 41 15.53 -13.66 5.68
N CYS A 42 16.71 -13.90 5.10
CA CYS A 42 17.97 -13.97 5.85
C CYS A 42 18.22 -12.67 6.62
N HIS A 43 18.10 -11.52 5.95
CA HIS A 43 18.29 -10.23 6.59
C HIS A 43 17.31 -9.99 7.76
N LEU A 44 16.03 -10.31 7.59
CA LEU A 44 15.04 -10.22 8.66
C LEU A 44 15.39 -11.11 9.86
N LEU A 45 15.85 -12.35 9.60
CA LEU A 45 16.26 -13.26 10.66
C LEU A 45 17.46 -12.71 11.45
N ASP A 46 18.43 -12.08 10.76
CA ASP A 46 19.58 -11.48 11.40
C ASP A 46 19.18 -10.26 12.27
N LEU A 47 18.30 -9.39 11.77
CA LEU A 47 17.75 -8.28 12.56
C LEU A 47 17.03 -8.76 13.82
N LEU A 48 16.23 -9.82 13.73
CA LEU A 48 15.55 -10.40 14.89
C LEU A 48 16.54 -10.99 15.91
N ARG A 49 17.63 -11.61 15.43
CA ARG A 49 18.71 -12.11 16.31
C ARG A 49 19.42 -10.97 17.02
N GLU A 50 19.74 -9.90 16.31
CA GLU A 50 20.36 -8.70 16.89
C GLU A 50 19.45 -8.07 17.95
N GLN A 51 18.16 -7.91 17.64
CA GLN A 51 17.17 -7.39 18.58
C GLN A 51 17.07 -8.26 19.84
N ARG A 52 17.06 -9.59 19.68
CA ARG A 52 17.05 -10.54 20.80
C ARG A 52 18.31 -10.41 21.65
N THR A 53 19.49 -10.35 21.02
CA THR A 53 20.78 -10.17 21.72
C THR A 53 20.81 -8.84 22.46
N LEU A 54 20.35 -7.76 21.84
CA LEU A 54 20.27 -6.44 22.47
C LEU A 54 19.34 -6.47 23.68
N ARG A 55 18.14 -7.04 23.55
CA ARG A 55 17.20 -7.20 24.66
C ARG A 55 17.82 -8.00 25.80
N GLN A 56 18.49 -9.11 25.50
CA GLN A 56 19.20 -9.90 26.51
C GLN A 56 20.31 -9.08 27.20
N ARG A 57 21.06 -8.27 26.46
CA ARG A 57 22.09 -7.38 27.04
C ARG A 57 21.48 -6.30 27.94
N LEU A 58 20.36 -5.71 27.54
CA LEU A 58 19.67 -4.69 28.34
C LEU A 58 18.99 -5.27 29.57
N MET A 59 18.46 -6.50 29.48
CA MET A 59 17.86 -7.22 30.61
C MET A 59 18.89 -7.87 31.53
N ARG A 60 20.17 -7.96 31.13
CA ARG A 60 21.21 -8.41 32.05
C ARG A 60 21.32 -7.38 33.18
N PRO A 61 21.07 -7.77 34.44
CA PRO A 61 21.22 -6.85 35.54
C PRO A 61 22.66 -6.33 35.55
N LEU A 62 22.82 -5.01 35.52
CA LEU A 62 24.08 -4.35 35.78
C LEU A 62 24.60 -4.92 37.10
N ALA A 63 25.80 -5.50 37.08
CA ALA A 63 26.35 -6.29 38.18
C ALA A 63 26.00 -5.69 39.55
N ARG A 64 25.23 -6.43 40.36
CA ARG A 64 24.87 -6.12 41.74
C ARG A 64 24.40 -4.67 42.01
N THR A 65 23.33 -4.21 41.37
CA THR A 65 22.48 -3.18 41.99
C THR A 65 21.46 -3.80 42.95
N ASN A 66 21.88 -4.79 43.76
CA ASN A 66 21.22 -5.08 45.03
C ASN A 66 21.78 -4.11 46.08
N LEU A 67 21.78 -2.82 45.79
CA LEU A 67 21.73 -1.85 46.87
C LEU A 67 20.26 -1.86 47.27
N PRO A 68 19.90 -2.13 48.54
CA PRO A 68 18.53 -1.90 48.99
C PRO A 68 18.20 -0.46 48.61
N VAL A 69 17.31 -0.29 47.62
CA VAL A 69 16.83 1.02 47.21
C VAL A 69 16.22 1.60 48.47
N PRO A 70 16.75 2.71 49.01
CA PRO A 70 16.16 3.33 50.19
C PRO A 70 14.66 3.51 49.93
N ALA A 71 13.79 3.12 50.86
CA ALA A 71 12.34 3.08 50.61
C ALA A 71 11.75 4.39 50.05
N HIS A 72 12.40 5.53 50.33
CA HIS A 72 12.05 6.84 49.76
C HIS A 72 12.33 6.97 48.24
N MET A 73 13.35 6.28 47.72
CA MET A 73 13.64 6.23 46.28
C MET A 73 12.72 5.24 45.55
N GLN A 74 12.26 4.18 46.22
CA GLN A 74 11.40 3.17 45.59
C GLN A 74 10.08 3.77 45.11
N ARG A 75 9.46 4.65 45.91
CA ARG A 75 8.26 5.39 45.52
C ARG A 75 8.50 6.36 44.36
N SER A 76 9.68 6.97 44.29
CA SER A 76 10.03 7.85 43.16
C SER A 76 10.24 7.07 41.86
N VAL A 77 10.79 5.86 41.94
CA VAL A 77 10.97 4.97 40.79
C VAL A 77 9.63 4.43 40.31
N GLU A 78 8.73 4.04 41.22
CA GLU A 78 7.35 3.65 40.88
C GLU A 78 6.60 4.78 40.16
N LEU A 79 6.63 6.00 40.71
CA LEU A 79 6.00 7.16 40.07
C LEU A 79 6.62 7.49 38.70
N MET A 80 7.92 7.31 38.53
CA MET A 80 8.58 7.46 37.23
C MET A 80 8.14 6.38 36.24
N MET A 81 8.01 5.12 36.67
CA MET A 81 7.51 4.04 35.81
C MET A 81 6.05 4.27 35.40
N ASP A 82 5.19 4.70 36.33
CA ASP A 82 3.78 5.03 36.05
C ASP A 82 3.67 6.22 35.09
N PHE A 83 4.51 7.24 35.28
CA PHE A 83 4.58 8.40 34.39
C PHE A 83 5.03 8.01 32.98
N VAL A 84 6.07 7.17 32.84
CA VAL A 84 6.53 6.68 31.54
C VAL A 84 5.44 5.85 30.86
N ALA A 85 4.77 4.95 31.57
CA ALA A 85 3.67 4.15 31.01
C ALA A 85 2.52 5.05 30.51
N CYS A 86 2.14 6.06 31.28
CA CYS A 86 1.13 7.05 30.92
C CYS A 86 1.54 7.87 29.67
N LEU A 87 2.81 8.30 29.61
CA LEU A 87 3.32 9.02 28.44
C LEU A 87 3.30 8.16 27.18
N GLU A 88 3.71 6.90 27.27
CA GLU A 88 3.67 5.98 26.14
C GLU A 88 2.25 5.75 25.62
N GLU A 89 1.27 5.62 26.51
CA GLU A 89 -0.14 5.46 26.14
C GLU A 89 -0.68 6.72 25.44
N LYS A 90 -0.36 7.91 25.97
CA LYS A 90 -0.73 9.18 25.35
C LYS A 90 -0.06 9.39 24.00
N LEU A 91 1.21 9.01 23.85
CA LEU A 91 1.93 9.09 22.59
C LEU A 91 1.31 8.16 21.53
N ARG A 92 1.00 6.92 21.89
CA ARG A 92 0.30 5.97 21.01
C ARG A 92 -1.07 6.52 20.59
N SER A 93 -1.83 7.07 21.53
CA SER A 93 -3.14 7.67 21.26
C SER A 93 -3.03 8.86 20.28
N ALA A 94 -2.04 9.73 20.48
CA ALA A 94 -1.79 10.85 19.58
C ALA A 94 -1.40 10.38 18.17
N GLN A 95 -0.53 9.37 18.05
CA GLN A 95 -0.12 8.81 16.75
C GLN A 95 -1.29 8.14 16.00
N ILE A 96 -2.18 7.45 16.71
CA ILE A 96 -3.39 6.87 16.10
C ILE A 96 -4.31 7.98 15.60
N GLN A 97 -4.48 9.06 16.37
CA GLN A 97 -5.29 10.21 15.97
C GLN A 97 -4.72 10.89 14.71
N THR A 98 -3.41 11.13 14.64
CA THR A 98 -2.79 11.73 13.44
C THR A 98 -2.92 10.82 12.23
N THR A 99 -2.67 9.52 12.38
CA THR A 99 -2.80 8.54 11.28
C THR A 99 -4.23 8.44 10.75
N THR A 100 -5.21 8.53 11.65
CA THR A 100 -6.64 8.53 11.28
C THR A 100 -7.01 9.82 10.54
N ALA A 101 -6.52 10.97 11.01
CA ALA A 101 -6.73 12.26 10.35
C ALA A 101 -6.14 12.26 8.92
N ASP A 102 -4.91 11.79 8.76
CA ASP A 102 -4.23 11.68 7.45
C ASP A 102 -5.01 10.76 6.49
N SER A 103 -5.49 9.62 7.01
CA SER A 103 -6.30 8.67 6.23
C SER A 103 -7.63 9.28 5.78
N LEU A 104 -8.28 10.08 6.64
CA LEU A 104 -9.50 10.80 6.29
C LEU A 104 -9.23 11.90 5.25
N THR A 105 -8.14 12.65 5.38
CA THR A 105 -7.75 13.65 4.38
C THR A 105 -7.47 13.01 3.02
N LEU A 106 -6.78 11.87 3.01
CA LEU A 106 -6.54 11.09 1.80
C LEU A 106 -7.87 10.66 1.15
N LEU A 107 -8.79 10.10 1.95
CA LEU A 107 -10.10 9.66 1.48
C LEU A 107 -10.93 10.83 0.92
N VAL A 108 -10.94 11.98 1.59
CA VAL A 108 -11.59 13.20 1.10
C VAL A 108 -10.99 13.62 -0.24
N SER A 109 -9.66 13.61 -0.38
CA SER A 109 -9.00 13.97 -1.64
C SER A 109 -9.36 13.03 -2.80
N TYR A 110 -9.47 11.72 -2.54
CA TYR A 110 -9.90 10.73 -3.53
C TYR A 110 -11.35 10.96 -3.95
N ILE A 111 -12.25 11.22 -3.00
CA ILE A 111 -13.66 11.50 -3.29
C ILE A 111 -13.78 12.78 -4.11
N SER A 112 -13.08 13.85 -3.73
CA SER A 112 -13.06 15.09 -4.50
C SER A 112 -12.58 14.87 -5.94
N ARG A 113 -11.52 14.08 -6.13
CA ARG A 113 -11.02 13.77 -7.48
C ARG A 113 -12.00 12.96 -8.30
N LEU A 114 -12.59 11.91 -7.73
CA LEU A 114 -13.62 11.10 -8.40
C LEU A 114 -14.84 11.95 -8.78
N PHE A 115 -15.25 12.86 -7.91
CA PHE A 115 -16.34 13.78 -8.18
C PHE A 115 -16.01 14.74 -9.32
N SER A 116 -14.80 15.31 -9.32
CA SER A 116 -14.30 16.14 -10.43
C SER A 116 -14.24 15.35 -11.74
N ASP A 117 -13.73 14.13 -11.74
CA ASP A 117 -13.65 13.27 -12.93
C ASP A 117 -15.04 12.91 -13.46
N TYR A 118 -15.99 12.61 -12.57
CA TYR A 118 -17.37 12.35 -12.94
C TYR A 118 -18.04 13.57 -13.57
N LEU A 119 -17.88 14.75 -12.96
CA LEU A 119 -18.41 15.99 -13.52
C LEU A 119 -17.76 16.33 -14.86
N ASN A 120 -16.44 16.15 -14.99
CA ASN A 120 -15.73 16.44 -16.23
C ASN A 120 -16.14 15.47 -17.34
N ASN A 121 -16.28 14.18 -17.05
CA ASN A 121 -16.78 13.20 -18.00
C ASN A 121 -18.24 13.47 -18.41
N ARG A 122 -19.10 13.87 -17.46
CA ARG A 122 -20.46 14.33 -17.79
C ARG A 122 -20.47 15.62 -18.60
N TYR A 123 -19.60 16.58 -18.30
CA TYR A 123 -19.50 17.83 -19.06
C TYR A 123 -19.05 17.57 -20.49
N ILE A 124 -18.01 16.76 -20.70
CA ILE A 124 -17.54 16.32 -22.02
C ILE A 124 -18.64 15.54 -22.76
N LYS A 125 -19.39 14.67 -22.06
CA LYS A 125 -20.53 13.95 -22.64
C LYS A 125 -21.67 14.89 -23.03
N CYS A 126 -21.93 15.92 -22.23
CA CYS A 126 -22.92 16.95 -22.54
C CYS A 126 -22.45 17.86 -23.69
N GLU A 127 -21.16 18.21 -23.80
CA GLU A 127 -20.64 18.92 -24.99
C GLU A 127 -20.77 18.07 -26.25
N GLY A 128 -20.46 16.78 -26.19
CA GLY A 128 -20.68 15.86 -27.32
C GLY A 128 -22.15 15.76 -27.74
N LEU A 129 -23.05 15.59 -26.76
CA LEU A 129 -24.50 15.54 -26.99
C LEU A 129 -25.08 16.88 -27.45
N CYS A 130 -24.61 18.02 -26.92
CA CYS A 130 -25.00 19.35 -27.39
C CYS A 130 -24.48 19.64 -28.80
N SER A 131 -23.27 19.18 -29.13
CA SER A 131 -22.71 19.29 -30.48
C SER A 131 -23.52 18.48 -31.49
N GLU A 132 -23.91 17.27 -31.13
CA GLU A 132 -24.79 16.42 -31.94
C GLU A 132 -26.21 17.00 -32.06
N PHE A 133 -26.80 17.53 -30.97
CA PHE A 133 -28.12 18.17 -31.02
C PHE A 133 -28.11 19.44 -31.89
N VAL A 134 -27.07 20.27 -31.78
CA VAL A 134 -26.91 21.47 -32.61
C VAL A 134 -26.65 21.11 -34.08
N ALA A 135 -25.89 20.04 -34.35
CA ALA A 135 -25.67 19.54 -35.71
C ALA A 135 -26.96 18.96 -36.33
N VAL A 136 -27.76 18.22 -35.55
CA VAL A 136 -29.06 17.69 -35.96
C VAL A 136 -30.08 18.82 -36.21
N GLN A 137 -30.12 19.85 -35.37
CA GLN A 137 -30.98 21.03 -35.59
C GLN A 137 -30.58 21.82 -36.84
N LYS A 138 -29.28 22.01 -37.08
CA LYS A 138 -28.79 22.68 -38.31
C LYS A 138 -29.02 21.86 -39.58
N GLY A 139 -29.02 20.53 -39.48
CA GLY A 139 -29.39 19.64 -40.59
C GLY A 139 -30.88 19.68 -40.92
N CYS A 140 -31.74 19.73 -39.90
CA CYS A 140 -33.20 19.76 -40.07
C CYS A 140 -33.70 21.06 -40.73
N HIS A 141 -33.12 22.22 -40.41
CA HIS A 141 -33.47 23.49 -41.07
C HIS A 141 -33.00 23.60 -42.52
N ARG A 142 -31.99 22.83 -42.94
CA ARG A 142 -31.48 22.85 -44.32
C ARG A 142 -32.29 21.96 -45.28
N ALA A 143 -33.19 21.12 -44.75
CA ALA A 143 -34.06 20.25 -45.53
C ALA A 143 -35.49 20.80 -45.74
N GLN A 144 -35.75 22.07 -45.38
CA GLN A 144 -37.08 22.72 -45.48
C GLN A 144 -37.17 23.86 -46.49
N TYR A 145 -36.25 23.97 -47.45
CA TYR A 145 -36.37 24.88 -48.61
C TYR A 145 -36.01 24.17 -49.91
#